data_AF-A0AAV9CGQ9-F1
#
_entry.id   AF-A0AAV9CGQ9-F1
#
_cell.length_a   1.000
_cell.length_b   1.000
_cell.length_c   1.000
_cell.angle_alpha   90.00
_cell.angle_beta   90.00
_cell.angle_gamma   90.00
#
_symmetry.space_group_name_H-M   'P 1'
#
loop_
_entity.id
_entity.type
_entity.pdbx_description
1 polymer ?
#
loop_
_entity_poly.entity_id
_entity_poly.type
_entity_poly.pdbx_seq_one_letter_code
_entity_poly.pdbx_strand_id
1 'polypeptide(L)'
;MEGDAYFTHQLETVTRKDEEEIGSNDPKGEMISLHGELQLSVIELLRSIVTMKGNGKFKFVGLLLRSFLRTYILQTPRCDMYNPLEMIERAYPSSTIHEMRTEDGCVISCRRWKGVQSRCNPVLLLNGHSTESFYLPTEPRDLVRTLLDEGYETWLLQPRLHPLHPSNDFTIEDIGKFDIPADINGYTRKEQDSTNVQKLK
;
A
#
# COMPACT_ATOMS: atom_id res chain seq x y z
N MET A 1 -15.56 36.44 11.27
CA MET A 1 -14.58 36.47 10.17
C MET A 1 -14.37 35.04 9.77
N GLU A 2 -15.16 34.65 8.79
CA GLU A 2 -15.41 33.31 8.30
C GLU A 2 -14.85 33.31 6.88
N GLY A 3 -13.94 32.38 6.59
CA GLY A 3 -13.19 32.35 5.34
C GLY A 3 -13.39 31.00 4.67
N ASP A 4 -14.41 30.93 3.82
CA ASP A 4 -14.67 29.81 2.93
C ASP A 4 -13.57 29.73 1.86
N ALA A 5 -12.85 28.61 1.83
CA ALA A 5 -11.95 28.27 0.74
C ALA A 5 -12.67 27.37 -0.26
N TYR A 6 -13.06 27.97 -1.40
CA TYR A 6 -13.64 27.29 -2.55
C TYR A 6 -12.54 26.49 -3.28
N PHE A 7 -12.76 25.18 -3.47
CA PHE A 7 -11.96 24.34 -4.36
C PHE A 7 -12.69 24.22 -5.71
N THR A 8 -12.24 24.97 -6.72
CA THR A 8 -12.69 24.84 -8.11
C THR A 8 -11.83 23.83 -8.85
N HIS A 9 -12.37 22.65 -9.19
CA HIS A 9 -11.82 21.81 -10.25
C HIS A 9 -12.41 22.25 -11.59
N GLN A 10 -11.57 22.69 -12.52
CA GLN A 10 -11.95 22.84 -13.91
C GLN A 10 -12.08 21.44 -14.54
N LEU A 11 -13.27 21.13 -15.05
CA LEU A 11 -13.54 20.00 -15.92
C LEU A 11 -13.44 20.49 -17.36
N GLU A 12 -12.37 20.14 -18.07
CA GLU A 12 -12.35 20.25 -19.53
C GLU A 12 -13.11 19.07 -20.13
N THR A 13 -14.30 19.35 -20.66
CA THR A 13 -15.04 18.42 -21.52
C THR A 13 -14.44 18.44 -22.91
N VAL A 14 -13.73 17.38 -23.31
CA VAL A 14 -13.33 17.19 -24.71
C VAL A 14 -14.39 16.36 -25.41
N THR A 15 -15.10 16.99 -26.35
CA THR A 15 -16.11 16.37 -27.21
C THR A 15 -15.46 15.52 -28.28
N ARG A 16 -16.00 14.30 -28.44
CA ARG A 16 -15.64 13.31 -29.46
C ARG A 16 -15.94 13.88 -30.86
N LYS A 17 -14.92 13.96 -31.73
CA LYS A 17 -15.10 14.07 -33.18
C LYS A 17 -14.79 12.69 -33.78
N ASP A 18 -15.78 12.12 -34.46
CA ASP A 18 -15.63 10.94 -35.29
C ASP A 18 -15.07 11.39 -36.66
N GLU A 19 -13.96 10.81 -37.12
CA GLU A 19 -13.56 10.81 -38.53
C GLU A 19 -12.98 9.43 -38.92
N GLU A 20 -13.37 8.98 -40.11
CA GLU A 20 -13.15 7.69 -40.76
C GLU A 20 -11.73 7.44 -41.31
N GLU A 21 -11.48 6.14 -41.52
CA GLU A 21 -10.57 5.45 -42.45
C GLU A 21 -9.14 5.95 -42.69
N ILE A 22 -8.16 5.07 -42.34
CA ILE A 22 -6.92 4.92 -43.11
C ILE A 22 -6.65 3.43 -43.33
N GLY A 23 -6.56 3.05 -44.60
CA GLY A 23 -6.03 1.76 -45.04
C GLY A 23 -4.50 1.75 -45.18
N SER A 24 -4.02 0.54 -45.46
CA SER A 24 -2.68 0.13 -45.92
C SER A 24 -1.66 -0.39 -44.88
N ASN A 25 -1.45 -1.70 -45.00
CA ASN A 25 -0.50 -2.65 -44.42
C ASN A 25 0.95 -2.17 -44.16
N ASP A 26 1.48 -2.50 -42.96
CA ASP A 26 2.90 -2.84 -42.73
C ASP A 26 3.00 -3.90 -41.59
N PRO A 27 3.65 -5.07 -41.76
CA PRO A 27 3.72 -6.10 -40.73
C PRO A 27 5.01 -5.95 -39.92
N LYS A 28 5.00 -5.05 -38.92
CA LYS A 28 6.02 -5.02 -37.87
C LYS A 28 5.36 -5.04 -36.51
N GLY A 29 5.42 -6.23 -35.89
CA GLY A 29 5.29 -6.49 -34.45
C GLY A 29 4.47 -5.45 -33.70
N GLU A 30 3.15 -5.58 -33.79
CA GLU A 30 2.19 -4.77 -33.04
C GLU A 30 2.38 -5.07 -31.54
N MET A 31 3.22 -4.27 -30.89
CA MET A 31 3.30 -4.21 -29.45
C MET A 31 1.96 -3.63 -28.98
N ILE A 32 1.05 -4.53 -28.58
CA ILE A 32 -0.30 -4.17 -28.14
C ILE A 32 -0.15 -3.34 -26.86
N SER A 33 -0.14 -2.02 -27.02
CA SER A 33 -0.19 -1.07 -25.92
C SER A 33 -1.59 -1.13 -25.31
N LEU A 34 -1.78 -2.02 -24.34
CA LEU A 34 -3.00 -2.10 -23.54
C LEU A 34 -3.02 -0.91 -22.55
N HIS A 35 -3.39 0.26 -23.05
CA HIS A 35 -3.69 1.41 -22.21
C HIS A 35 -5.15 1.33 -21.77
N GLY A 36 -5.40 0.61 -20.68
CA GLY A 36 -6.70 0.57 -20.03
C GLY A 36 -6.72 1.55 -18.86
N GLU A 37 -7.37 2.70 -19.03
CA GLU A 37 -7.63 3.62 -17.92
C GLU A 37 -8.92 3.20 -17.21
N LEU A 38 -8.82 2.68 -15.99
CA LEU A 38 -9.99 2.35 -15.17
C LEU A 38 -10.38 3.57 -14.33
N GLN A 39 -11.32 4.36 -14.84
CA GLN A 39 -11.90 5.47 -14.09
C GLN A 39 -13.01 4.94 -13.17
N LEU A 40 -12.73 4.89 -11.85
CA LEU A 40 -13.71 4.52 -10.83
C LEU A 40 -14.21 5.77 -10.12
N SER A 41 -15.49 6.10 -10.31
CA SER A 41 -16.15 7.16 -9.54
C SER A 41 -16.74 6.59 -8.25
N VAL A 42 -16.37 7.18 -7.10
CA VAL A 42 -16.94 6.83 -5.79
C VAL A 42 -18.46 7.01 -5.78
N ILE A 43 -18.96 8.04 -6.49
CA ILE A 43 -20.40 8.31 -6.61
C ILE A 43 -21.09 7.18 -7.38
N GLU A 44 -20.48 6.69 -8.46
CA GLU A 44 -21.03 5.58 -9.24
C GLU A 44 -20.99 4.26 -8.45
N LEU A 45 -19.94 4.03 -7.66
CA LEU A 45 -19.87 2.90 -6.73
C LEU A 45 -20.98 2.96 -5.69
N LEU A 46 -21.20 4.10 -5.05
CA LEU A 46 -22.32 4.30 -4.11
C LEU A 46 -23.67 4.11 -4.80
N ARG A 47 -23.83 4.62 -6.01
CA ARG A 47 -25.04 4.44 -6.81
C ARG A 47 -25.28 2.98 -7.14
N SER A 48 -24.24 2.21 -7.45
CA SER A 48 -24.34 0.76 -7.70
C SER A 48 -24.83 0.00 -6.47
N ILE A 49 -24.39 0.38 -5.26
CA ILE A 49 -24.84 -0.22 -4.00
C ILE A 49 -26.32 0.06 -3.76
N VAL A 50 -26.78 1.29 -4.02
CA VAL A 50 -28.19 1.70 -3.84
C VAL A 50 -29.10 1.07 -4.90
N THR A 51 -28.63 0.98 -6.15
CA THR A 51 -29.41 0.45 -7.29
C THR A 51 -29.38 -1.07 -7.40
N MET A 52 -28.62 -1.75 -6.53
CA MET A 52 -28.52 -3.20 -6.49
C MET A 52 -29.90 -3.87 -6.32
N LYS A 53 -30.26 -4.70 -7.29
CA LYS A 53 -31.51 -5.46 -7.32
C LYS A 53 -31.33 -6.86 -6.74
N GLY A 54 -32.39 -7.42 -6.16
CA GLY A 54 -32.42 -8.78 -5.64
C GLY A 54 -32.76 -8.87 -4.15
N ASN A 55 -33.33 -10.00 -3.75
CA ASN A 55 -33.84 -10.23 -2.38
C ASN A 55 -32.71 -10.27 -1.32
N GLY A 56 -31.46 -10.49 -1.75
CA GLY A 56 -30.28 -10.56 -0.88
C GLY A 56 -29.55 -9.24 -0.65
N LYS A 57 -30.02 -8.11 -1.19
CA LYS A 57 -29.26 -6.84 -1.20
C LYS A 57 -28.83 -6.37 0.19
N PHE A 58 -29.74 -6.39 1.16
CA PHE A 58 -29.45 -5.93 2.52
C PHE A 58 -28.48 -6.88 3.23
N LYS A 59 -28.57 -8.19 2.95
CA LYS A 59 -27.62 -9.19 3.47
C LYS A 59 -26.22 -8.94 2.90
N PHE A 60 -26.11 -8.71 1.60
CA PHE A 60 -24.82 -8.37 0.97
C PHE A 60 -24.22 -7.09 1.56
N VAL A 61 -25.00 -6.00 1.63
CA VAL A 61 -24.52 -4.72 2.20
C VAL A 61 -24.12 -4.90 3.66
N GLY A 62 -24.89 -5.64 4.46
CA GLY A 62 -24.54 -5.94 5.84
C GLY A 62 -23.24 -6.73 5.97
N LEU A 63 -23.03 -7.74 5.13
CA LEU A 63 -21.78 -8.52 5.09
C LEU A 63 -20.58 -7.67 4.63
N LEU A 64 -20.79 -6.80 3.64
CA LEU A 64 -19.77 -5.89 3.14
C LEU A 64 -19.35 -4.88 4.21
N LEU A 65 -20.31 -4.21 4.85
CA LEU A 65 -20.05 -3.27 5.95
C LEU A 65 -19.38 -3.96 7.14
N ARG A 66 -19.83 -5.17 7.50
CA ARG A 66 -19.18 -5.98 8.55
C ARG A 66 -17.74 -6.30 8.17
N SER A 67 -17.47 -6.61 6.90
CA SER A 67 -16.12 -6.88 6.41
C SER A 67 -15.23 -5.63 6.49
N PHE A 68 -15.76 -4.46 6.13
CA PHE A 68 -15.03 -3.19 6.25
C PHE A 68 -14.76 -2.81 7.71
N LEU A 69 -15.77 -2.88 8.57
CA LEU A 69 -15.62 -2.64 10.02
C LEU A 69 -14.56 -3.57 10.61
N ARG A 70 -14.64 -4.87 10.28
CA ARG A 70 -13.67 -5.87 10.73
C ARG A 70 -12.26 -5.54 10.25
N THR A 71 -12.13 -5.15 8.98
CA THR A 71 -10.83 -5.01 8.32
C THR A 71 -10.12 -3.72 8.71
N TYR A 72 -10.82 -2.59 8.63
CA TYR A 72 -10.21 -1.28 8.78
C TYR A 72 -10.29 -0.72 10.20
N ILE A 73 -11.30 -1.11 10.99
CA ILE A 73 -11.52 -0.56 12.33
C ILE A 73 -11.09 -1.56 13.41
N LEU A 74 -11.63 -2.79 13.38
CA LEU A 74 -11.37 -3.79 14.41
C LEU A 74 -10.05 -4.55 14.19
N GLN A 75 -9.58 -4.63 12.94
CA GLN A 75 -8.39 -5.39 12.54
C GLN A 75 -8.38 -6.84 13.05
N THR A 76 -9.55 -7.49 13.13
CA THR A 76 -9.66 -8.83 13.74
C THR A 76 -9.46 -9.96 12.72
N PRO A 77 -8.63 -10.98 13.04
CA PRO A 77 -8.41 -12.21 12.28
C PRO A 77 -9.65 -12.82 11.64
N ARG A 78 -9.63 -13.24 10.36
CA ARG A 78 -10.78 -13.84 9.64
C ARG A 78 -11.20 -15.24 10.09
N CYS A 79 -10.31 -15.98 10.74
CA CYS A 79 -10.48 -17.40 11.02
C CYS A 79 -11.23 -17.68 12.33
N ASP A 80 -12.34 -18.41 12.25
CA ASP A 80 -13.16 -18.87 13.38
C ASP A 80 -12.57 -20.10 14.12
N MET A 81 -11.41 -20.60 13.70
CA MET A 81 -10.78 -21.81 14.30
C MET A 81 -9.78 -21.51 15.42
N TYR A 82 -9.52 -20.25 15.75
CA TYR A 82 -8.58 -19.87 16.81
C TYR A 82 -9.34 -19.48 18.07
N ASN A 83 -8.86 -19.99 19.21
CA ASN A 83 -9.49 -19.73 20.51
C ASN A 83 -9.47 -18.21 20.77
N PRO A 84 -10.61 -17.57 21.15
CA PRO A 84 -10.65 -16.14 21.44
C PRO A 84 -9.63 -15.69 22.50
N LEU A 85 -9.24 -16.60 23.40
CA LEU A 85 -8.20 -16.37 24.41
C LEU A 85 -6.79 -16.24 23.81
N GLU A 86 -6.46 -16.98 22.75
CA GLU A 86 -5.17 -16.85 22.04
C GLU A 86 -5.10 -15.55 21.22
N MET A 87 -6.25 -15.06 20.73
CA MET A 87 -6.33 -13.78 20.00
C MET A 87 -6.03 -12.57 20.89
N ILE A 88 -6.38 -12.63 22.18
CA ILE A 88 -6.06 -11.58 23.16
C ILE A 88 -4.55 -11.54 23.43
N GLU A 89 -3.84 -12.66 23.28
CA GLU A 89 -2.40 -12.76 23.61
C GLU A 89 -1.45 -12.23 22.53
N ARG A 90 -1.82 -12.22 21.25
CA ARG A 90 -0.93 -11.73 20.17
C ARG A 90 -1.46 -10.48 19.49
N ALA A 91 -1.43 -9.37 20.21
CA ALA A 91 -1.46 -8.05 19.59
C ALA A 91 -0.39 -7.96 18.48
N TYR A 92 -0.65 -7.16 17.44
CA TYR A 92 0.35 -6.98 16.39
C TYR A 92 1.63 -6.37 16.98
N PRO A 93 2.83 -6.88 16.65
CA PRO A 93 4.08 -6.31 17.15
C PRO A 93 4.18 -4.81 16.82
N SER A 94 4.72 -4.03 17.75
CA SER A 94 4.96 -2.61 17.54
C SER A 94 5.90 -2.40 16.35
N SER A 95 5.62 -1.38 15.55
CA SER A 95 6.50 -0.95 14.45
C SER A 95 6.97 0.48 14.66
N THR A 96 8.15 0.77 14.10
CA THR A 96 8.69 2.12 13.98
C THR A 96 8.68 2.53 12.51
N ILE A 97 8.19 3.73 12.22
CA ILE A 97 8.24 4.30 10.88
C ILE A 97 9.51 5.15 10.76
N HIS A 98 10.20 5.00 9.64
CA HIS A 98 11.41 5.72 9.31
C HIS A 98 11.21 6.46 8.01
N GLU A 99 11.17 7.78 8.08
CA GLU A 99 11.15 8.63 6.89
C GLU A 99 12.56 8.81 6.35
N MET A 100 12.65 8.95 5.04
CA MET A 100 13.89 9.20 4.33
C MET A 100 13.61 10.01 3.07
N ARG A 101 14.62 10.78 2.67
CA ARG A 101 14.55 11.58 1.46
C ARG A 101 15.34 10.89 0.36
N THR A 102 14.70 10.68 -0.78
CA THR A 102 15.32 10.15 -1.98
C THR A 102 16.18 11.21 -2.66
N GLU A 103 17.02 10.79 -3.61
CA GLU A 103 17.93 11.69 -4.35
C GLU A 103 17.16 12.75 -5.16
N ASP A 104 16.02 12.38 -5.73
CA ASP A 104 15.12 13.27 -6.46
C ASP A 104 14.25 14.14 -5.54
N GLY A 105 14.47 14.06 -4.22
CA GLY A 105 13.87 14.95 -3.23
C GLY A 105 12.51 14.51 -2.69
N CYS A 106 11.98 13.37 -3.14
CA CYS A 106 10.76 12.75 -2.62
C CYS A 106 10.99 12.24 -1.19
N VAL A 107 9.95 12.29 -0.35
CA VAL A 107 9.99 11.75 1.01
C VAL A 107 9.23 10.44 1.00
N ILE A 108 9.95 9.35 1.29
CA ILE A 108 9.39 8.02 1.41
C ILE A 108 9.50 7.54 2.86
N SER A 109 8.82 6.45 3.18
CA SER A 109 8.86 5.85 4.51
C SER A 109 9.16 4.36 4.45
N CYS A 110 9.79 3.84 5.49
CA CYS A 110 9.94 2.41 5.70
C CYS A 110 9.43 2.06 7.09
N ARG A 111 8.59 1.03 7.16
CA ARG A 111 8.07 0.49 8.41
C ARG A 111 8.94 -0.66 8.86
N ARG A 112 9.45 -0.59 10.08
CA ARG A 112 10.32 -1.59 10.69
C ARG A 112 9.62 -2.30 11.83
N TRP A 113 9.75 -3.61 11.88
CA TRP A 113 9.43 -4.43 13.05
C TRP A 113 10.68 -5.16 13.53
N LYS A 114 10.85 -5.17 14.85
CA LYS A 114 11.97 -5.84 15.50
C LYS A 114 11.46 -6.75 16.61
N GLY A 115 11.78 -8.04 16.49
CA GLY A 115 11.52 -9.02 17.54
C GLY A 115 12.50 -8.90 18.71
N VAL A 116 12.13 -9.46 19.86
CA VAL A 116 12.93 -9.40 21.11
C VAL A 116 14.32 -10.02 20.95
N GLN A 117 14.45 -11.06 20.12
CA GLN A 117 15.71 -11.76 19.82
C GLN A 117 16.03 -11.68 18.32
N SER A 118 15.99 -10.48 17.74
CA SER A 118 16.27 -10.31 16.32
C SER A 118 17.74 -10.63 16.01
N ARG A 119 17.95 -11.52 15.04
CA ARG A 119 19.26 -11.73 14.39
C ARG A 119 19.63 -10.46 13.59
N CYS A 120 20.91 -10.25 13.33
CA CYS A 120 21.42 -9.16 12.50
C CYS A 120 21.16 -9.37 10.99
N ASN A 121 20.02 -9.97 10.63
CA ASN A 121 19.66 -10.29 9.25
C ASN A 121 18.34 -9.59 8.92
N PRO A 122 18.38 -8.41 8.29
CA PRO A 122 17.18 -7.71 7.87
C PRO A 122 16.55 -8.43 6.66
N VAL A 123 15.23 -8.35 6.56
CA VAL A 123 14.48 -8.73 5.37
C VAL A 123 13.70 -7.51 4.90
N LEU A 124 14.05 -7.02 3.71
CA LEU A 124 13.34 -5.93 3.05
C LEU A 124 12.19 -6.49 2.21
N LEU A 125 10.99 -6.01 2.48
CA LEU A 125 9.75 -6.34 1.79
C LEU A 125 9.34 -5.17 0.91
N LEU A 126 9.06 -5.48 -0.36
CA LEU A 126 8.66 -4.52 -1.38
C LEU A 126 7.26 -4.89 -1.88
N ASN A 127 6.28 -4.03 -1.61
CA ASN A 127 4.93 -4.24 -2.14
C ASN A 127 4.91 -4.03 -3.65
N GLY A 128 4.00 -4.74 -4.33
CA GLY A 128 3.65 -4.46 -5.71
C GLY A 128 2.70 -3.26 -5.85
N HIS A 129 2.10 -3.11 -7.02
CA HIS A 129 1.19 -2.01 -7.35
C HIS A 129 -0.10 -1.98 -6.49
N SER A 130 -0.50 -3.11 -5.89
CA SER A 130 -1.62 -3.19 -4.95
C SER A 130 -1.07 -3.27 -3.52
N THR A 131 -1.57 -2.40 -2.64
CA THR A 131 -0.97 -2.04 -1.35
C THR A 131 -0.97 -3.16 -0.28
N GLU A 132 -0.01 -3.04 0.65
CA GLU A 132 0.20 -3.77 1.93
C GLU A 132 -0.24 -5.25 1.99
N SER A 133 0.39 -6.12 1.20
CA SER A 133 0.09 -7.56 1.18
C SER A 133 0.78 -8.38 2.28
N PHE A 134 1.88 -7.88 2.85
CA PHE A 134 2.70 -8.62 3.80
C PHE A 134 2.34 -8.39 5.28
N TYR A 135 1.63 -7.28 5.54
CA TYR A 135 1.17 -6.83 6.84
C TYR A 135 -0.36 -6.90 6.86
N LEU A 136 -0.90 -7.96 7.45
CA LEU A 136 -2.35 -8.19 7.47
C LEU A 136 -2.81 -8.39 8.92
N PRO A 137 -3.16 -7.30 9.64
CA PRO A 137 -3.65 -7.38 11.02
C PRO A 137 -4.84 -8.34 11.19
N THR A 138 -5.64 -8.47 10.13
CA THR A 138 -6.81 -9.34 10.05
C THR A 138 -6.49 -10.79 9.72
N GLU A 139 -5.22 -11.18 9.71
CA GLU A 139 -4.79 -12.56 9.55
C GLU A 139 -3.97 -12.99 10.78
N PRO A 140 -4.23 -14.19 11.33
CA PRO A 140 -3.54 -14.65 12.53
C PRO A 140 -2.03 -14.86 12.27
N ARG A 141 -1.69 -15.27 11.04
CA ARG A 141 -0.31 -15.37 10.54
C ARG A 141 -0.21 -14.63 9.21
N ASP A 142 0.69 -13.67 9.16
CA ASP A 142 1.12 -13.01 7.93
C ASP A 142 2.63 -13.18 7.75
N LEU A 143 3.17 -12.65 6.65
CA LEU A 143 4.59 -12.81 6.35
C LEU A 143 5.46 -12.12 7.41
N VAL A 144 5.08 -10.91 7.83
CA VAL A 144 5.84 -10.12 8.82
C VAL A 144 5.93 -10.88 10.15
N ARG A 145 4.82 -11.38 10.70
CA ARG A 145 4.82 -12.18 11.93
C ARG A 145 5.62 -13.47 11.79
N THR A 146 5.53 -14.14 10.65
CA THR A 146 6.30 -15.36 10.38
C THR A 146 7.80 -15.09 10.39
N LEU A 147 8.25 -14.02 9.73
CA LEU A 147 9.65 -13.62 9.73
C LEU A 147 10.16 -13.24 11.12
N LEU A 148 9.33 -12.52 11.90
CA LEU A 148 9.67 -12.15 13.28
C LEU A 148 9.75 -13.38 14.20
N ASP A 149 8.84 -14.35 14.06
CA ASP A 149 8.85 -15.61 14.81
C ASP A 149 10.12 -16.44 14.49
N GLU A 150 10.62 -16.38 13.25
CA GLU A 150 11.89 -16.98 12.82
C GLU A 150 13.14 -16.17 13.24
N GLY A 151 12.94 -15.02 13.89
CA GLY A 151 14.01 -14.18 14.43
C GLY A 151 14.64 -13.21 13.43
N TYR A 152 13.98 -12.95 12.29
CA TYR A 152 14.42 -11.91 11.35
C TYR A 152 13.92 -10.53 11.77
N GLU A 153 14.67 -9.51 11.36
CA GLU A 153 14.20 -8.14 11.44
C GLU A 153 13.52 -7.76 10.12
N THR A 154 12.30 -7.23 10.17
CA THR A 154 11.50 -7.01 8.95
C THR A 154 11.34 -5.53 8.66
N TRP A 155 11.63 -5.15 7.41
CA TRP A 155 11.51 -3.80 6.87
C TRP A 155 10.51 -3.83 5.71
N LEU A 156 9.54 -2.93 5.70
CA LEU A 156 8.55 -2.80 4.63
C LEU A 156 8.67 -1.41 4.02
N LEU A 157 9.13 -1.35 2.78
CA LEU A 157 9.19 -0.12 2.03
C LEU A 157 7.77 0.37 1.72
N GLN A 158 7.49 1.61 2.08
CA GLN A 158 6.33 2.36 1.62
C GLN A 158 6.84 3.32 0.54
N PRO A 159 6.77 2.93 -0.75
CA PRO A 159 7.32 3.74 -1.83
C PRO A 159 6.47 4.99 -2.06
N ARG A 160 6.94 5.89 -2.92
CA ARG A 160 6.24 7.13 -3.31
C ARG A 160 4.79 6.96 -3.80
N LEU A 161 4.41 5.75 -4.22
CA LEU A 161 3.03 5.38 -4.62
C LEU A 161 2.12 5.03 -3.44
N HIS A 162 2.62 5.06 -2.20
CA HIS A 162 1.84 4.71 -1.03
C HIS A 162 0.72 5.76 -0.81
N PRO A 163 -0.52 5.36 -0.46
CA PRO A 163 -1.65 6.28 -0.31
C PRO A 163 -1.45 7.40 0.73
N LEU A 164 -0.46 7.25 1.62
CA LEU A 164 -0.12 8.25 2.63
C LEU A 164 0.88 9.30 2.13
N HIS A 165 1.43 9.15 0.91
CA HIS A 165 2.36 10.11 0.34
C HIS A 165 1.62 11.03 -0.63
N PRO A 166 1.90 12.35 -0.62
CA PRO A 166 1.29 13.26 -1.56
C PRO A 166 1.74 12.92 -2.99
N SER A 167 0.78 12.51 -3.83
CA SER A 167 0.97 12.22 -5.26
C SER A 167 1.62 13.40 -5.99
N ASN A 168 2.44 13.12 -7.01
CA ASN A 168 2.43 13.78 -8.33
C ASN A 168 3.45 13.11 -9.27
N ASP A 169 2.98 12.58 -10.41
CA ASP A 169 3.76 12.05 -11.56
C ASP A 169 4.99 11.20 -11.23
N PHE A 170 4.79 9.90 -10.97
CA PHE A 170 5.88 8.95 -10.78
C PHE A 170 5.63 7.64 -11.51
N THR A 171 6.70 6.97 -11.92
CA THR A 171 6.64 5.64 -12.56
C THR A 171 7.22 4.55 -11.66
N ILE A 172 7.01 3.28 -12.03
CA ILE A 172 7.61 2.16 -11.30
C ILE A 172 9.15 2.17 -11.41
N GLU A 173 9.68 2.75 -12.49
CA GLU A 173 11.11 2.95 -12.69
C GLU A 173 11.71 3.90 -11.64
N ASP A 174 10.97 4.93 -11.23
CA ASP A 174 11.42 5.84 -10.17
C ASP A 174 11.58 5.13 -8.83
N ILE A 175 10.70 4.16 -8.53
CA ILE A 175 10.83 3.32 -7.33
C ILE A 175 12.13 2.51 -7.38
N GLY A 176 12.41 1.89 -8.53
CA GLY A 176 13.63 1.11 -8.73
C GLY A 176 14.89 1.96 -8.68
N LYS A 177 14.84 3.18 -9.21
CA LYS A 177 15.98 4.07 -9.34
C LYS A 177 16.29 4.86 -8.08
N PHE A 178 15.27 5.27 -7.33
CA PHE A 178 15.43 6.21 -6.22
C PHE A 178 14.96 5.63 -4.88
N ASP A 179 13.81 4.95 -4.82
CA ASP A 179 13.23 4.53 -3.53
C ASP A 179 13.99 3.35 -2.91
N ILE A 180 14.19 2.27 -3.68
CA ILE A 180 14.89 1.08 -3.19
C ILE A 180 16.33 1.42 -2.76
N PRO A 181 17.12 2.18 -3.54
CA PRO A 181 18.46 2.58 -3.11
C PRO A 181 18.46 3.49 -1.87
N ALA A 182 17.50 4.42 -1.76
CA ALA A 182 17.39 5.29 -0.59
C ALA A 182 17.13 4.48 0.69
N ASP A 183 16.29 3.44 0.61
CA ASP A 183 15.99 2.57 1.75
C ASP A 183 17.17 1.71 2.17
N ILE A 184 17.85 1.06 1.23
CA ILE A 184 19.05 0.27 1.50
C ILE A 184 20.17 1.14 2.10
N ASN A 185 20.37 2.35 1.58
CA ASN A 185 21.35 3.30 2.09
C ASN A 185 20.96 3.85 3.48
N GLY A 186 19.67 4.12 3.69
CA GLY A 186 19.15 4.55 4.99
C GLY A 186 19.34 3.49 6.07
N TYR A 187 19.14 2.22 5.72
CA TYR A 187 19.39 1.08 6.60
C TYR A 187 20.87 0.96 6.98
N THR A 188 21.77 0.91 5.99
CA THR A 188 23.22 0.72 6.24
C THR A 188 23.80 1.82 7.13
N ARG A 189 23.36 3.07 6.95
CA ARG A 189 23.75 4.19 7.83
C ARG A 189 23.28 3.98 9.27
N LYS A 190 22.03 3.57 9.48
CA LYS A 190 21.48 3.35 10.84
C LYS A 190 22.14 2.20 11.59
N GLU A 191 22.56 1.15 10.88
CA GLU A 191 23.32 0.06 11.51
C GLU A 191 24.73 0.49 11.91
N GLN A 192 25.41 1.27 11.07
CA GLN A 192 26.72 1.81 11.39
C GLN A 192 26.66 2.72 12.63
N ASP A 193 25.66 3.60 12.71
CA ASP A 193 25.48 4.47 13.87
C ASP A 193 25.19 3.67 15.15
N SER A 194 24.36 2.61 15.06
CA SER A 194 24.06 1.73 16.19
C SER A 194 25.29 0.95 16.68
N THR A 195 26.15 0.54 15.76
CA THR A 195 27.40 -0.19 16.05
C THR A 195 28.46 0.72 16.68
N ASN A 196 28.55 1.97 16.22
CA ASN A 196 29.50 2.96 16.76
C ASN A 196 29.15 3.38 18.20
N VAL A 197 27.86 3.49 18.53
CA VAL A 197 27.42 3.81 19.91
C VAL A 197 27.75 2.67 20.89
N GLN A 198 27.73 1.41 20.46
CA GLN A 198 28.09 0.27 21.31
C GLN A 198 29.60 0.14 21.55
N LYS A 199 30.45 0.66 20.67
CA LYS A 199 31.93 0.65 20.84
C LYS A 199 32.46 1.76 21.76
N LEU A 200 31.62 2.72 22.14
CA LEU A 200 31.97 3.87 22.97
C LEU A 200 31.48 3.73 24.44
N LYS A 201 30.89 2.60 24.79
CA LYS A 201 30.56 2.21 26.17
C LYS A 201 31.45 1.05 26.62
#